data_AF-A0A1I4UBG2-F1
#
_entry.id   AF-A0A1I4UBG2-F1
#
_cell.length_a   1.000
_cell.length_b   1.000
_cell.length_c   1.000
_cell.angle_alpha   90.00
_cell.angle_beta   90.00
_cell.angle_gamma   90.00
#
_symmetry.space_group_name_H-M   'P 1'
#
loop_
_entity.id
_entity.type
_entity.pdbx_description
1 polymer ?
#
loop_
_entity_poly.entity_id
_entity_poly.type
_entity_poly.pdbx_seq_one_letter_code
_entity_poly.pdbx_strand_id
1 'polypeptide(L)'
;MKKLYVLLLILSASIGFGQIPSGYYSTATGTGYTLKTQLYNIIKGHTDNGYAGLYTTYQTSDIDSFYENDGTILDMYSEKPSGTDPYNYSSGSTQRCGTYSVEGDCYNREHIIPQSTFNSAAPMVSDAHFITPTDGKVNGQRSNYPHGNVTTASWTSLNGGKLGSSGVSGYSGTVFEPINDFKGDIARMYFYFATRYENTVAGYSFAMFDGSSNKVFTTAFLNQLLAWHNQDPVSAREIARNNAIYTRQNNRNPYIDHPEYVQAIWGYAPSSDTQVPTIPTNLTASAITATSVSLNWTASTDNVGVTGYAIYMNNTLKTTVTGTTASITGLTASTAYSFYVIAKDAAGNSSTKSTTITATTNSGGTAAIDLLFSEYIEGSSNNKALEIANNTGAAVNLSSYTIKKQTNGAGAWSTGLTLSGTLTSGGKFTIVNSSITSTCYPKTSANISTAATELAFNGNDAVGLFKNGVLIDIIGTFNGGTANFAADVTLRRKATVTSPSTTFNLSSQWDSFTTDTCNNLGSKTSTKVNKEEVTDIDAISIYPNPSHGDFTINYNNSNKNYSIQLISLLGQIIFEKENITQPSVTLNTIPKGFYLIKIEDATQTIYKKIIIN
;
A
#
# COMPACT_ATOMS: atom_id res chain seq x y z
N MET A 1 -11.60 -0.35 89.13
CA MET A 1 -12.54 -0.75 88.05
C MET A 1 -11.78 -0.74 86.73
N LYS A 2 -11.38 -1.91 86.23
CA LYS A 2 -10.69 -2.06 84.94
C LYS A 2 -11.74 -1.97 83.82
N LYS A 3 -11.60 -1.06 82.86
CA LYS A 3 -12.41 -1.05 81.64
C LYS A 3 -11.54 -1.50 80.47
N LEU A 4 -11.94 -2.64 79.92
CA LEU A 4 -11.34 -3.31 78.77
C LEU A 4 -11.77 -2.57 77.50
N TYR A 5 -10.82 -2.17 76.65
CA TYR A 5 -11.11 -1.71 75.30
C TYR A 5 -10.98 -2.91 74.35
N VAL A 6 -12.10 -3.33 73.75
CA VAL A 6 -12.13 -4.36 72.70
C VAL A 6 -11.98 -3.64 71.36
N LEU A 7 -10.87 -3.90 70.67
CA LEU A 7 -10.63 -3.46 69.30
C LEU A 7 -11.21 -4.51 68.35
N LEU A 8 -12.27 -4.16 67.61
CA LEU A 8 -12.86 -5.02 66.59
C LEU A 8 -12.02 -4.90 65.31
N LEU A 9 -11.20 -5.90 65.01
CA LEU A 9 -10.42 -5.97 63.77
C LEU A 9 -11.31 -6.61 62.70
N ILE A 10 -11.91 -5.79 61.83
CA ILE A 10 -12.64 -6.26 60.65
C ILE A 10 -11.60 -6.67 59.62
N LEU A 11 -11.34 -7.98 59.51
CA LEU A 11 -10.56 -8.57 58.43
C LEU A 11 -11.48 -8.68 57.20
N SER A 12 -11.54 -7.62 56.38
CA SER A 12 -12.18 -7.69 55.08
C SER A 12 -11.27 -8.47 54.13
N ALA A 13 -11.51 -9.77 53.99
CA ALA A 13 -10.93 -10.58 52.92
C ALA A 13 -11.56 -10.13 51.59
N SER A 14 -10.86 -9.28 50.85
CA SER A 14 -11.18 -9.00 49.45
C SER A 14 -10.88 -10.26 48.65
N ILE A 15 -11.92 -11.04 48.33
CA ILE A 15 -11.84 -12.07 47.28
C ILE A 15 -11.62 -11.31 45.98
N GLY A 16 -10.37 -11.23 45.53
CA GLY A 16 -10.01 -10.59 44.28
C GLY A 16 -10.58 -11.41 43.12
N PHE A 17 -11.71 -10.98 42.57
CA PHE A 17 -12.12 -11.43 41.23
C PHE A 17 -10.97 -11.06 40.29
N GLY A 18 -10.37 -12.05 39.61
CA GLY A 18 -9.40 -11.77 38.56
C GLY A 18 -10.08 -10.84 37.56
N GLN A 19 -9.66 -9.59 37.47
CA GLN A 19 -10.16 -8.69 36.43
C GLN A 19 -9.26 -8.83 35.21
N ILE A 20 -9.81 -8.47 34.04
CA ILE A 20 -9.02 -8.29 32.83
C ILE A 20 -7.85 -7.35 33.19
N PRO A 21 -6.58 -7.74 32.97
CA PRO A 21 -5.45 -6.87 33.29
C PRO A 21 -5.63 -5.49 32.62
N SER A 22 -5.30 -4.42 33.35
CA SER A 22 -5.43 -3.07 32.81
C SER A 22 -4.65 -2.94 31.49
N GLY A 23 -5.34 -2.51 30.43
CA GLY A 23 -4.74 -2.35 29.10
C GLY A 23 -4.56 -3.64 28.30
N TYR A 24 -5.04 -4.80 28.76
CA TYR A 24 -4.83 -6.09 28.07
C TYR A 24 -5.30 -6.09 26.60
N TYR A 25 -6.38 -5.36 26.30
CA TYR A 25 -6.95 -5.22 24.95
C TYR A 25 -6.72 -3.84 24.31
N SER A 26 -5.78 -3.03 24.80
CA SER A 26 -5.63 -1.64 24.35
C SER A 26 -5.28 -1.48 22.86
N THR A 27 -4.77 -2.53 22.21
CA THR A 27 -4.42 -2.55 20.79
C THR A 27 -5.52 -3.15 19.89
N ALA A 28 -6.64 -3.61 20.46
CA ALA A 28 -7.76 -4.20 19.75
C ALA A 28 -8.79 -3.11 19.40
N THR A 29 -8.56 -2.38 18.31
CA THR A 29 -9.33 -1.17 17.94
C THR A 29 -10.01 -1.24 16.57
N GLY A 30 -9.83 -2.31 15.80
CA GLY A 30 -10.42 -2.48 14.47
C GLY A 30 -11.77 -3.19 14.46
N THR A 31 -12.20 -3.65 13.28
CA THR A 31 -13.33 -4.59 13.07
C THR A 31 -12.92 -5.71 12.12
N GLY A 32 -13.80 -6.67 11.89
CA GLY A 32 -13.61 -7.78 10.96
C GLY A 32 -12.33 -8.57 11.26
N TYR A 33 -11.67 -9.05 10.21
CA TYR A 33 -10.44 -9.83 10.37
C TYR A 33 -9.25 -8.98 10.82
N THR A 34 -9.27 -7.66 10.67
CA THR A 34 -8.24 -6.79 11.25
C THR A 34 -8.27 -6.86 12.78
N LEU A 35 -9.47 -6.79 13.38
CA LEU A 35 -9.62 -6.97 14.83
C LEU A 35 -9.21 -8.38 15.26
N LYS A 36 -9.60 -9.41 14.49
CA LYS A 36 -9.15 -10.79 14.74
C LYS A 36 -7.63 -10.91 14.81
N THR A 37 -6.90 -10.36 13.83
CA THR A 37 -5.43 -10.38 13.80
C THR A 37 -4.82 -9.59 14.98
N GLN A 38 -5.44 -8.49 15.40
CA GLN A 38 -5.01 -7.75 16.59
C GLN A 38 -5.17 -8.61 17.86
N LEU A 39 -6.32 -9.27 18.03
CA LEU A 39 -6.57 -10.19 19.14
C LEU A 39 -5.62 -11.40 19.10
N TYR A 40 -5.36 -11.98 17.94
CA TYR A 40 -4.33 -13.02 17.76
C TYR A 40 -3.00 -12.55 18.33
N ASN A 41 -2.54 -11.34 17.99
CA ASN A 41 -1.26 -10.82 18.49
C ASN A 41 -1.22 -10.65 20.02
N ILE A 42 -2.36 -10.37 20.65
CA ILE A 42 -2.50 -10.29 22.11
C ILE A 42 -2.43 -11.68 22.74
N ILE A 43 -3.15 -12.66 22.20
CA ILE A 43 -3.37 -13.97 22.86
C ILE A 43 -2.46 -15.09 22.36
N LYS A 44 -1.68 -14.87 21.29
CA LYS A 44 -0.80 -15.90 20.67
C LYS A 44 0.31 -16.41 21.57
N GLY A 45 0.70 -15.65 22.60
CA GLY A 45 1.62 -16.10 23.62
C GLY A 45 0.84 -16.66 24.81
N HIS A 46 1.07 -17.93 25.16
CA HIS A 46 0.52 -18.51 26.39
C HIS A 46 1.50 -19.51 27.00
N THR A 47 1.38 -19.75 28.30
CA THR A 47 2.11 -20.78 29.04
C THR A 47 1.46 -22.15 28.81
N ASP A 48 2.14 -23.01 28.06
CA ASP A 48 1.74 -24.40 27.90
C ASP A 48 2.09 -25.19 29.18
N ASN A 49 1.06 -25.61 29.93
CA ASN A 49 1.23 -26.38 31.17
C ASN A 49 1.29 -27.90 30.92
N GLY A 50 1.33 -28.32 29.66
CA GLY A 50 1.33 -29.72 29.23
C GLY A 50 -0.03 -30.40 29.40
N TYR A 51 -0.18 -31.54 28.72
CA TYR A 51 -1.46 -32.26 28.64
C TYR A 51 -1.96 -32.80 30.01
N ALA A 52 -1.04 -33.15 30.91
CA ALA A 52 -1.37 -33.53 32.28
C ALA A 52 -1.73 -32.32 33.16
N GLY A 53 -1.22 -31.13 32.82
CA GLY A 53 -1.46 -29.89 33.55
C GLY A 53 -2.91 -29.42 33.49
N LEU A 54 -3.68 -29.83 32.48
CA LEU A 54 -5.11 -29.56 32.38
C LEU A 54 -5.89 -29.97 33.64
N TYR A 55 -5.57 -31.14 34.22
CA TYR A 55 -6.22 -31.59 35.45
C TYR A 55 -5.92 -30.70 36.67
N THR A 56 -4.79 -30.01 36.68
CA THR A 56 -4.48 -29.00 37.70
C THR A 56 -5.21 -27.70 37.39
N THR A 57 -5.38 -27.33 36.13
CA THR A 57 -6.18 -26.17 35.72
C THR A 57 -7.64 -26.32 36.18
N TYR A 58 -8.26 -27.48 35.92
CA TYR A 58 -9.67 -27.77 36.25
C TYR A 58 -10.03 -27.64 37.73
N GLN A 59 -9.07 -27.84 38.63
CA GLN A 59 -9.26 -27.63 40.08
C GLN A 59 -9.61 -26.19 40.44
N THR A 60 -9.44 -25.25 39.51
CA THR A 60 -9.75 -23.83 39.70
C THR A 60 -10.66 -23.27 38.62
N SER A 61 -10.64 -23.81 37.40
CA SER A 61 -11.38 -23.27 36.25
C SER A 61 -12.72 -23.94 35.98
N ASP A 62 -12.89 -25.20 36.39
CA ASP A 62 -14.03 -26.04 36.02
C ASP A 62 -14.57 -26.76 37.27
N ILE A 63 -14.59 -26.07 38.41
CA ILE A 63 -15.31 -26.50 39.61
C ILE A 63 -16.74 -25.97 39.52
N ASP A 64 -17.73 -26.82 39.80
CA ASP A 64 -19.10 -26.37 39.89
C ASP A 64 -19.29 -25.53 41.15
N SER A 65 -19.44 -24.24 40.90
CA SER A 65 -19.78 -23.23 41.90
C SER A 65 -20.96 -22.36 41.44
N PHE A 66 -21.66 -22.78 40.38
CA PHE A 66 -22.64 -21.95 39.68
C PHE A 66 -24.01 -22.63 39.54
N TYR A 67 -24.06 -23.96 39.50
CA TYR A 67 -25.30 -24.73 39.46
C TYR A 67 -25.60 -25.27 40.87
N GLU A 68 -25.43 -26.57 41.12
CA GLU A 68 -25.60 -27.19 42.44
C GLU A 68 -24.61 -26.63 43.48
N ASN A 69 -23.47 -26.10 43.03
CA ASN A 69 -22.41 -25.55 43.88
C ASN A 69 -21.93 -26.58 44.92
N ASP A 70 -21.75 -27.81 44.46
CA ASP A 70 -21.38 -28.96 45.28
C ASP A 70 -19.86 -29.20 45.33
N GLY A 71 -19.07 -28.38 44.62
CA GLY A 71 -17.61 -28.45 44.58
C GLY A 71 -17.06 -29.58 43.72
N THR A 72 -17.90 -30.19 42.88
CA THR A 72 -17.49 -31.21 41.91
C THR A 72 -16.92 -30.55 40.64
N ILE A 73 -16.44 -31.37 39.70
CA ILE A 73 -15.99 -30.91 38.39
C ILE A 73 -17.22 -30.61 37.54
N LEU A 74 -17.30 -29.38 37.04
CA LEU A 74 -18.32 -28.94 36.11
C LEU A 74 -18.04 -29.53 34.73
N ASP A 75 -18.81 -30.55 34.37
CA ASP A 75 -18.80 -31.19 33.07
C ASP A 75 -20.04 -30.74 32.27
N MET A 76 -19.83 -29.96 31.21
CA MET A 76 -20.90 -29.43 30.36
C MET A 76 -21.80 -30.51 29.72
N TYR A 77 -21.36 -31.78 29.70
CA TYR A 77 -22.10 -32.91 29.14
C TYR A 77 -22.78 -33.81 30.19
N SER A 78 -22.55 -33.59 31.48
CA SER A 78 -23.34 -34.19 32.57
C SER A 78 -24.27 -33.18 33.22
N GLU A 79 -23.85 -31.92 33.24
CA GLU A 79 -24.47 -30.81 33.93
C GLU A 79 -25.94 -30.62 33.50
N LYS A 80 -26.82 -30.46 34.50
CA LYS A 80 -28.24 -30.16 34.36
C LYS A 80 -28.56 -28.83 35.06
N PRO A 81 -28.55 -27.70 34.32
CA PRO A 81 -28.67 -26.35 34.89
C PRO A 81 -29.87 -26.05 35.80
N SER A 82 -30.91 -26.89 35.80
CA SER A 82 -32.13 -26.72 36.60
C SER A 82 -32.50 -27.95 37.44
N GLY A 83 -31.58 -28.87 37.69
CA GLY A 83 -31.82 -29.99 38.59
C GLY A 83 -30.66 -30.97 38.66
N THR A 84 -30.71 -31.90 39.61
CA THR A 84 -29.54 -32.73 39.95
C THR A 84 -28.91 -33.45 38.76
N ASP A 85 -27.60 -33.31 38.68
CA ASP A 85 -26.74 -34.04 37.77
C ASP A 85 -26.94 -35.56 37.83
N PRO A 86 -26.91 -36.24 36.67
CA PRO A 86 -27.03 -37.69 36.60
C PRO A 86 -25.84 -38.40 37.30
N TYR A 87 -24.69 -37.73 37.37
CA TYR A 87 -23.46 -38.17 38.02
C TYR A 87 -22.53 -36.97 38.15
N ASN A 88 -21.61 -37.01 39.12
CA ASN A 88 -20.63 -35.95 39.34
C ASN A 88 -19.23 -36.53 39.68
N TYR A 89 -18.21 -35.69 39.53
CA TYR A 89 -16.82 -36.09 39.71
C TYR A 89 -16.11 -35.16 40.69
N SER A 90 -15.41 -35.71 41.68
CA SER A 90 -14.46 -34.91 42.45
C SER A 90 -13.25 -34.58 41.58
N SER A 91 -12.54 -33.51 41.94
CA SER A 91 -11.27 -33.14 41.29
C SER A 91 -10.11 -34.11 41.56
N GLY A 92 -10.35 -35.17 42.35
CA GLY A 92 -9.39 -36.21 42.69
C GLY A 92 -8.87 -36.98 41.47
N SER A 93 -7.69 -37.59 41.62
CA SER A 93 -7.05 -38.33 40.53
C SER A 93 -7.71 -39.68 40.21
N THR A 94 -8.49 -40.24 41.13
CA THR A 94 -9.08 -41.59 41.02
C THR A 94 -10.28 -41.66 40.10
N GLN A 95 -10.94 -40.53 39.80
CA GLN A 95 -12.10 -40.46 38.91
C GLN A 95 -11.73 -40.01 37.49
N ARG A 96 -10.45 -40.06 37.14
CA ARG A 96 -9.92 -39.76 35.80
C ARG A 96 -9.62 -41.06 35.07
N CYS A 97 -10.05 -41.21 33.82
CA CYS A 97 -9.73 -42.44 33.08
C CYS A 97 -9.65 -42.26 31.56
N GLY A 98 -9.14 -43.30 30.90
CA GLY A 98 -9.14 -43.45 29.44
C GLY A 98 -9.99 -44.63 28.93
N THR A 99 -10.65 -45.36 29.84
CA THR A 99 -11.45 -46.55 29.52
C THR A 99 -12.77 -46.48 30.28
N TYR A 100 -13.88 -46.47 29.54
CA TYR A 100 -15.23 -46.25 30.06
C TYR A 100 -16.23 -47.10 29.26
N SER A 101 -17.30 -47.54 29.91
CA SER A 101 -18.37 -48.36 29.31
C SER A 101 -19.70 -47.62 29.32
N VAL A 102 -20.01 -46.93 30.42
CA VAL A 102 -21.25 -46.18 30.64
C VAL A 102 -20.95 -44.74 31.10
N GLU A 103 -21.93 -43.85 30.99
CA GLU A 103 -21.84 -42.51 31.57
C GLU A 103 -21.73 -42.60 33.10
N GLY A 104 -20.92 -41.75 33.72
CA GLY A 104 -20.66 -41.74 35.16
C GLY A 104 -19.43 -42.55 35.61
N ASP A 105 -18.75 -43.27 34.71
CA ASP A 105 -17.58 -44.09 35.06
C ASP A 105 -16.40 -43.23 35.54
N CYS A 106 -16.10 -42.16 34.80
CA CYS A 106 -14.97 -41.27 35.04
C CYS A 106 -15.06 -40.04 34.13
N TYR A 107 -14.28 -39.00 34.42
CA TYR A 107 -14.08 -37.89 33.47
C TYR A 107 -12.71 -37.94 32.78
N ASN A 108 -12.62 -37.31 31.62
CA ASN A 108 -11.43 -37.10 30.81
C ASN A 108 -11.41 -35.65 30.28
N ARG A 109 -10.58 -35.36 29.27
CA ARG A 109 -10.43 -34.05 28.63
C ARG A 109 -11.11 -34.07 27.27
N GLU A 110 -12.06 -33.18 27.07
CA GLU A 110 -12.75 -32.95 25.82
C GLU A 110 -12.06 -31.83 25.05
N HIS A 111 -11.55 -32.14 23.86
CA HIS A 111 -11.05 -31.13 22.94
C HIS A 111 -12.18 -30.69 22.03
N ILE A 112 -12.74 -29.49 22.25
CA ILE A 112 -13.84 -28.97 21.44
C ILE A 112 -13.50 -28.96 19.94
N ILE A 113 -12.24 -28.65 19.61
CA ILE A 113 -11.65 -28.96 18.31
C ILE A 113 -10.86 -30.27 18.45
N PRO A 114 -11.25 -31.39 17.80
CA PRO A 114 -10.64 -32.70 18.04
C PRO A 114 -9.12 -32.71 17.79
N GLN A 115 -8.37 -33.47 18.61
CA GLN A 115 -6.90 -33.57 18.48
C GLN A 115 -6.42 -34.03 17.10
N SER A 116 -7.22 -34.85 16.41
CA SER A 116 -6.94 -35.32 15.05
C SER A 116 -6.84 -34.17 14.03
N THR A 117 -7.47 -33.03 14.29
CA THR A 117 -7.45 -31.85 13.39
C THR A 117 -6.06 -31.21 13.30
N PHE A 118 -5.27 -31.30 14.37
CA PHE A 118 -3.94 -30.68 14.48
C PHE A 118 -2.85 -31.70 14.88
N ASN A 119 -3.10 -32.99 14.67
CA ASN A 119 -2.18 -34.10 14.96
C ASN A 119 -1.65 -34.10 16.41
N SER A 120 -2.46 -33.71 17.39
CA SER A 120 -2.07 -33.59 18.81
C SER A 120 -0.85 -32.66 19.03
N ALA A 121 -0.59 -31.74 18.12
CA ALA A 121 0.53 -30.82 18.20
C ALA A 121 0.39 -29.84 19.38
N ALA A 122 1.53 -29.55 20.02
CA ALA A 122 1.63 -28.44 20.97
C ALA A 122 1.60 -27.08 20.22
N PRO A 123 1.05 -26.02 20.81
CA PRO A 123 0.46 -25.99 22.15
C PRO A 123 -1.05 -26.29 22.19
N MET A 124 -1.67 -26.67 21.06
CA MET A 124 -3.12 -26.93 20.98
C MET A 124 -3.57 -28.08 21.87
N VAL A 125 -2.76 -29.13 21.97
CA VAL A 125 -3.12 -30.34 22.74
C VAL A 125 -3.41 -30.07 24.23
N SER A 126 -2.97 -28.94 24.78
CA SER A 126 -3.01 -28.61 26.21
C SER A 126 -3.57 -27.22 26.53
N ASP A 127 -4.19 -26.53 25.56
CA ASP A 127 -4.79 -25.21 25.78
C ASP A 127 -6.21 -25.31 26.38
N ALA A 128 -6.32 -25.00 27.67
CA ALA A 128 -7.56 -25.09 28.45
C ALA A 128 -8.67 -24.18 27.94
N HIS A 129 -8.40 -23.15 27.14
CA HIS A 129 -9.46 -22.26 26.64
C HIS A 129 -10.44 -22.98 25.71
N PHE A 130 -10.07 -24.11 25.09
CA PHE A 130 -10.98 -24.95 24.29
C PHE A 130 -11.01 -26.42 24.73
N ILE A 131 -10.39 -26.74 25.87
CA ILE A 131 -10.37 -28.10 26.41
C ILE A 131 -11.02 -28.12 27.79
N THR A 132 -12.12 -28.86 27.91
CA THR A 132 -12.94 -28.94 29.13
C THR A 132 -12.86 -30.32 29.76
N PRO A 133 -13.09 -30.47 31.08
CA PRO A 133 -13.35 -31.79 31.64
C PRO A 133 -14.70 -32.31 31.13
N THR A 134 -14.78 -33.59 30.81
CA THR A 134 -16.06 -34.22 30.46
C THR A 134 -16.08 -35.71 30.75
N ASP A 135 -17.26 -36.27 30.94
CA ASP A 135 -17.53 -37.69 31.05
C ASP A 135 -16.86 -38.50 29.94
N GLY A 136 -16.14 -39.55 30.32
CA GLY A 136 -15.41 -40.38 29.38
C GLY A 136 -16.32 -40.98 28.30
N LYS A 137 -17.50 -41.47 28.67
CA LYS A 137 -18.44 -42.07 27.73
C LYS A 137 -19.00 -41.04 26.77
N VAL A 138 -19.41 -39.87 27.23
CA VAL A 138 -19.91 -38.81 26.34
C VAL A 138 -18.81 -38.31 25.39
N ASN A 139 -17.59 -38.09 25.89
CA ASN A 139 -16.40 -37.78 25.07
C ASN A 139 -16.20 -38.84 23.96
N GLY A 140 -16.21 -40.12 24.36
CA GLY A 140 -16.05 -41.23 23.42
C GLY A 140 -17.16 -41.32 22.38
N GLN A 141 -18.40 -41.00 22.75
CA GLN A 141 -19.53 -40.95 21.80
C GLN A 141 -19.39 -39.77 20.82
N ARG A 142 -18.96 -38.62 21.33
CA ARG A 142 -18.72 -37.42 20.51
C ARG A 142 -17.57 -37.61 19.52
N SER A 143 -16.54 -38.39 19.89
CA SER A 143 -15.44 -38.77 18.99
C SER A 143 -14.78 -37.53 18.35
N ASN A 144 -14.51 -37.56 17.04
CA ASN A 144 -14.05 -36.40 16.26
C ASN A 144 -15.20 -35.69 15.51
N TYR A 145 -16.46 -35.95 15.87
CA TYR A 145 -17.58 -35.34 15.20
C TYR A 145 -17.67 -33.84 15.53
N PRO A 146 -17.95 -32.98 14.52
CA PRO A 146 -18.15 -31.58 14.77
C PRO A 146 -19.39 -31.31 15.61
N HIS A 147 -19.39 -30.17 16.29
CA HIS A 147 -20.60 -29.68 16.93
C HIS A 147 -21.61 -29.23 15.87
N GLY A 148 -22.90 -29.44 16.11
CA GLY A 148 -23.95 -29.18 15.15
C GLY A 148 -25.32 -29.39 15.74
N ASN A 149 -26.34 -28.65 15.27
CA ASN A 149 -27.72 -29.02 15.56
C ASN A 149 -28.02 -30.41 14.98
N VAL A 150 -28.61 -31.31 15.76
CA VAL A 150 -28.97 -32.66 15.33
C VAL A 150 -30.40 -32.66 14.77
N THR A 151 -30.57 -33.19 13.56
CA THR A 151 -31.91 -33.37 12.95
C THR A 151 -32.58 -34.66 13.43
N THR A 152 -31.84 -35.77 13.41
CA THR A 152 -32.29 -37.08 13.90
C THR A 152 -31.23 -37.63 14.85
N ALA A 153 -31.58 -37.77 16.13
CA ALA A 153 -30.67 -38.32 17.13
C ALA A 153 -30.52 -39.84 16.96
N SER A 154 -29.28 -40.30 16.91
CA SER A 154 -28.92 -41.73 17.02
C SER A 154 -28.57 -42.11 18.46
N TRP A 155 -28.20 -41.13 19.30
CA TRP A 155 -27.93 -41.31 20.72
C TRP A 155 -28.20 -40.01 21.48
N THR A 156 -28.53 -40.11 22.78
CA THR A 156 -28.75 -38.97 23.67
C THR A 156 -28.11 -39.27 25.02
N SER A 157 -27.29 -38.35 25.54
CA SER A 157 -26.66 -38.44 26.85
C SER A 157 -27.68 -38.24 27.96
N LEU A 158 -27.31 -38.57 29.21
CA LEU A 158 -28.20 -38.43 30.37
C LEU A 158 -28.55 -36.96 30.69
N ASN A 159 -27.74 -35.99 30.24
CA ASN A 159 -28.05 -34.57 30.35
C ASN A 159 -28.87 -34.01 29.18
N GLY A 160 -29.04 -34.79 28.09
CA GLY A 160 -29.84 -34.41 26.93
C GLY A 160 -29.06 -33.93 25.71
N GLY A 161 -27.72 -33.94 25.76
CA GLY A 161 -26.87 -33.80 24.58
C GLY A 161 -27.13 -34.92 23.56
N LYS A 162 -27.03 -34.62 22.26
CA LYS A 162 -27.44 -35.54 21.19
C LYS A 162 -26.31 -35.81 20.22
N LEU A 163 -26.18 -37.06 19.80
CA LEU A 163 -25.39 -37.43 18.63
C LEU A 163 -26.36 -37.83 17.52
N GLY A 164 -26.12 -37.39 16.28
CA GLY A 164 -27.01 -37.75 15.19
C GLY A 164 -26.70 -37.10 13.85
N SER A 165 -27.65 -37.19 12.93
CA SER A 165 -27.52 -36.59 11.60
C SER A 165 -27.46 -35.06 11.69
N SER A 166 -26.54 -34.45 10.94
CA SER A 166 -26.35 -33.01 10.89
C SER A 166 -27.59 -32.25 10.41
N GLY A 167 -27.88 -31.13 11.09
CA GLY A 167 -28.73 -30.04 10.61
C GLY A 167 -27.93 -28.84 10.06
N VAL A 168 -26.60 -28.90 10.05
CA VAL A 168 -25.73 -27.87 9.49
C VAL A 168 -25.80 -27.94 7.97
N SER A 169 -26.27 -26.86 7.33
CA SER A 169 -26.40 -26.80 5.87
C SER A 169 -25.06 -27.06 5.17
N GLY A 170 -25.07 -27.91 4.15
CA GLY A 170 -23.85 -28.30 3.41
C GLY A 170 -22.99 -29.36 4.09
N TYR A 171 -23.31 -29.82 5.30
CA TYR A 171 -22.64 -30.95 5.95
C TYR A 171 -23.66 -32.07 6.26
N SER A 172 -23.47 -33.25 5.68
CA SER A 172 -24.37 -34.40 5.82
C SER A 172 -23.87 -35.49 6.77
N GLY A 173 -22.75 -35.26 7.46
CA GLY A 173 -22.16 -36.21 8.40
C GLY A 173 -22.88 -36.24 9.76
N THR A 174 -22.27 -36.97 10.71
CA THR A 174 -22.69 -37.01 12.10
C THR A 174 -22.20 -35.76 12.84
N VAL A 175 -23.04 -35.17 13.69
CA VAL A 175 -22.70 -34.06 14.58
C VAL A 175 -23.10 -34.38 16.02
N PHE A 176 -22.49 -33.65 16.96
CA PHE A 176 -22.88 -33.63 18.36
C PHE A 176 -23.55 -32.29 18.72
N GLU A 177 -24.74 -32.33 19.31
CA GLU A 177 -25.47 -31.16 19.80
C GLU A 177 -25.42 -31.12 21.33
N PRO A 178 -24.75 -30.14 21.95
CA PRO A 178 -24.82 -29.93 23.39
C PRO A 178 -26.19 -29.37 23.80
N ILE A 179 -26.52 -29.40 25.09
CA ILE A 179 -27.71 -28.69 25.59
C ILE A 179 -27.58 -27.18 25.40
N ASN A 180 -28.71 -26.47 25.43
CA ASN A 180 -28.75 -25.05 25.05
C ASN A 180 -27.88 -24.16 25.95
N ASP A 181 -27.78 -24.47 27.24
CA ASP A 181 -27.02 -23.70 28.24
C ASP A 181 -25.50 -23.71 28.04
N PHE A 182 -24.97 -24.50 27.10
CA PHE A 182 -23.53 -24.55 26.79
C PHE A 182 -23.20 -24.28 25.32
N LYS A 183 -24.21 -23.94 24.50
CA LYS A 183 -24.01 -23.72 23.07
C LYS A 183 -23.13 -22.50 22.79
N GLY A 184 -23.34 -21.43 23.54
CA GLY A 184 -22.58 -20.19 23.45
C GLY A 184 -21.15 -20.36 23.92
N ASP A 185 -20.94 -21.14 24.98
CA ASP A 185 -19.62 -21.48 25.50
C ASP A 185 -18.78 -22.17 24.44
N ILE A 186 -19.34 -23.23 23.84
CA ILE A 186 -18.71 -23.98 22.77
C ILE A 186 -18.44 -23.07 21.55
N ALA A 187 -19.37 -22.17 21.21
CA ALA A 187 -19.15 -21.21 20.14
C ALA A 187 -17.96 -20.27 20.42
N ARG A 188 -17.86 -19.73 21.63
CA ARG A 188 -16.74 -18.87 22.06
C ARG A 188 -15.40 -19.64 22.12
N MET A 189 -15.42 -20.94 22.40
CA MET A 189 -14.23 -21.80 22.29
C MET A 189 -13.79 -22.01 20.84
N TYR A 190 -14.72 -22.16 19.89
CA TYR A 190 -14.41 -22.19 18.46
C TYR A 190 -13.81 -20.85 17.99
N PHE A 191 -14.45 -19.71 18.31
CA PHE A 191 -13.94 -18.39 17.94
C PHE A 191 -12.54 -18.13 18.53
N TYR A 192 -12.33 -18.53 19.79
CA TYR A 192 -11.00 -18.49 20.41
C TYR A 192 -9.98 -19.29 19.62
N PHE A 193 -10.25 -20.56 19.30
CA PHE A 193 -9.32 -21.42 18.57
C PHE A 193 -8.95 -20.81 17.21
N ALA A 194 -9.95 -20.36 16.45
CA ALA A 194 -9.76 -19.74 15.14
C ALA A 194 -8.91 -18.46 15.19
N THR A 195 -8.97 -17.73 16.31
CA THR A 195 -8.21 -16.48 16.54
C THR A 195 -6.82 -16.79 17.05
N ARG A 196 -6.71 -17.63 18.08
CA ARG A 196 -5.44 -17.97 18.72
C ARG A 196 -4.48 -18.63 17.74
N TYR A 197 -4.97 -19.46 16.83
CA TYR A 197 -4.16 -20.22 15.88
C TYR A 197 -4.26 -19.68 14.45
N GLU A 198 -4.55 -18.39 14.28
CA GLU A 198 -4.75 -17.73 12.98
C GLU A 198 -3.65 -18.04 11.95
N ASN A 199 -2.39 -18.12 12.39
CA ASN A 199 -1.24 -18.36 11.52
C ASN A 199 -1.10 -19.82 11.04
N THR A 200 -1.77 -20.78 11.66
CA THR A 200 -1.64 -22.21 11.34
C THR A 200 -2.96 -22.88 10.96
N VAL A 201 -4.10 -22.28 11.34
CA VAL A 201 -5.42 -22.90 11.20
C VAL A 201 -5.83 -23.22 9.76
N ALA A 202 -5.34 -22.47 8.78
CA ALA A 202 -5.55 -22.77 7.36
C ALA A 202 -5.00 -24.14 6.92
N GLY A 203 -3.99 -24.66 7.63
CA GLY A 203 -3.39 -25.96 7.35
C GLY A 203 -4.11 -27.15 8.01
N TYR A 204 -5.14 -26.90 8.82
CA TYR A 204 -5.84 -27.96 9.55
C TYR A 204 -7.03 -28.49 8.78
N SER A 205 -7.17 -29.82 8.74
CA SER A 205 -8.30 -30.48 8.09
C SER A 205 -9.37 -30.80 9.12
N PHE A 206 -10.52 -30.14 8.99
CA PHE A 206 -11.71 -30.39 9.80
C PHE A 206 -12.94 -30.04 8.97
N ALA A 207 -14.00 -30.84 9.05
CA ALA A 207 -15.16 -30.71 8.16
C ALA A 207 -15.85 -29.34 8.22
N MET A 208 -15.73 -28.65 9.36
CA MET A 208 -16.33 -27.34 9.57
C MET A 208 -15.39 -26.18 9.22
N PHE A 209 -14.15 -26.46 8.80
CA PHE A 209 -13.19 -25.45 8.37
C PHE A 209 -13.22 -25.25 6.85
N ASP A 210 -13.00 -24.01 6.41
CA ASP A 210 -13.00 -23.62 4.99
C ASP A 210 -11.59 -23.51 4.38
N GLY A 211 -10.55 -23.78 5.19
CA GLY A 211 -9.14 -23.71 4.77
C GLY A 211 -8.55 -22.30 4.76
N SER A 212 -9.28 -21.28 5.19
CA SER A 212 -8.75 -19.91 5.29
C SER A 212 -8.22 -19.60 6.69
N SER A 213 -7.21 -18.74 6.80
CA SER A 213 -6.74 -18.21 8.09
C SER A 213 -7.68 -17.15 8.67
N ASN A 214 -8.40 -16.43 7.82
CA ASN A 214 -9.24 -15.31 8.25
C ASN A 214 -10.59 -15.81 8.76
N LYS A 215 -11.43 -16.37 7.88
CA LYS A 215 -12.78 -16.83 8.23
C LYS A 215 -12.77 -18.14 8.99
N VAL A 216 -11.86 -19.05 8.65
CA VAL A 216 -11.67 -20.39 9.23
C VAL A 216 -12.84 -21.34 9.03
N PHE A 217 -14.07 -20.90 9.24
CA PHE A 217 -15.27 -21.73 9.25
C PHE A 217 -16.00 -21.70 7.91
N THR A 218 -16.67 -22.80 7.57
CA THR A 218 -17.68 -22.76 6.51
C THR A 218 -18.78 -21.75 6.89
N THR A 219 -19.38 -21.08 5.91
CA THR A 219 -20.40 -20.06 6.18
C THR A 219 -21.59 -20.60 6.97
N ALA A 220 -22.02 -21.83 6.67
CA ALA A 220 -23.13 -22.47 7.38
C ALA A 220 -22.80 -22.76 8.85
N PHE A 221 -21.59 -23.24 9.12
CA PHE A 221 -21.15 -23.49 10.49
C PHE A 221 -20.97 -22.19 11.26
N LEU A 222 -20.37 -21.16 10.64
CA LEU A 222 -20.21 -19.84 11.24
C LEU A 222 -21.56 -19.25 11.68
N ASN A 223 -22.58 -19.30 10.80
CA ASN A 223 -23.91 -18.80 11.13
C ASN A 223 -24.53 -19.54 12.33
N GLN A 224 -24.28 -20.84 12.46
CA GLN A 224 -24.73 -21.59 13.64
C GLN A 224 -23.98 -21.15 14.90
N LEU A 225 -22.66 -20.98 14.86
CA LEU A 225 -21.88 -20.50 16.00
C LEU A 225 -22.34 -19.10 16.45
N LEU A 226 -22.65 -18.21 15.51
CA LEU A 226 -23.23 -16.89 15.80
C LEU A 226 -24.62 -17.01 16.46
N ALA A 227 -25.47 -17.91 15.95
CA ALA A 227 -26.78 -18.15 16.56
C ALA A 227 -26.66 -18.70 17.98
N TRP A 228 -25.76 -19.66 18.19
CA TRP A 228 -25.48 -20.24 19.51
C TRP A 228 -24.92 -19.20 20.49
N HIS A 229 -23.95 -18.38 20.06
CA HIS A 229 -23.43 -17.27 20.87
C HIS A 229 -24.51 -16.28 21.31
N ASN A 230 -25.46 -15.95 20.43
CA ASN A 230 -26.54 -15.01 20.74
C ASN A 230 -27.64 -15.62 21.63
N GLN A 231 -27.88 -16.94 21.49
CA GLN A 231 -28.88 -17.67 22.28
C GLN A 231 -28.40 -17.96 23.70
N ASP A 232 -27.09 -18.09 23.88
CA ASP A 232 -26.44 -18.39 25.15
C ASP A 232 -25.31 -17.35 25.42
N PRO A 233 -25.68 -16.18 26.00
CA PRO A 233 -24.74 -15.10 26.31
C PRO A 233 -23.67 -15.51 27.31
N VAL A 234 -22.60 -14.72 27.43
CA VAL A 234 -21.51 -15.01 28.37
C VAL A 234 -22.03 -15.12 29.80
N SER A 235 -21.72 -16.25 30.45
CA SER A 235 -22.15 -16.53 31.81
C SER A 235 -21.10 -16.12 32.86
N ALA A 236 -21.52 -15.96 34.13
CA ALA A 236 -20.60 -15.73 35.25
C ALA A 236 -19.58 -16.88 35.40
N ARG A 237 -20.01 -18.11 35.08
CA ARG A 237 -19.18 -19.31 35.07
C ARG A 237 -18.06 -19.19 34.04
N GLU A 238 -18.35 -18.76 32.83
CA GLU A 238 -17.32 -18.51 31.80
C GLU A 238 -16.32 -17.43 32.21
N ILE A 239 -16.78 -16.34 32.80
CA ILE A 239 -15.89 -15.28 33.28
C ILE A 239 -14.94 -15.83 34.35
N ALA A 240 -15.45 -16.60 35.32
CA ALA A 240 -14.64 -17.24 36.34
C ALA A 240 -13.65 -18.25 35.76
N ARG A 241 -14.09 -19.07 34.82
CA ARG A 241 -13.25 -20.01 34.07
C ARG A 241 -12.12 -19.29 33.33
N ASN A 242 -12.44 -18.21 32.61
CA ASN A 242 -11.45 -17.41 31.87
C ASN A 242 -10.40 -16.79 32.81
N ASN A 243 -10.81 -16.32 34.00
CA ASN A 243 -9.90 -15.80 35.03
C ASN A 243 -8.98 -16.87 35.62
N ALA A 244 -9.51 -18.05 35.93
CA ALA A 244 -8.73 -19.16 36.45
C ALA A 244 -7.71 -19.67 35.42
N ILE A 245 -8.13 -19.79 34.15
CA ILE A 245 -7.22 -20.16 33.06
C ILE A 245 -6.16 -19.08 32.86
N TYR A 246 -6.49 -17.79 32.92
CA TYR A 246 -5.51 -16.71 32.82
C TYR A 246 -4.38 -16.84 33.86
N THR A 247 -4.72 -17.20 35.10
CA THR A 247 -3.75 -17.40 36.18
C THR A 247 -2.75 -18.54 35.87
N ARG A 248 -3.16 -19.51 35.04
CA ARG A 248 -2.38 -20.70 34.68
C ARG A 248 -1.65 -20.57 33.35
N GLN A 249 -2.32 -20.03 32.32
CA GLN A 249 -1.84 -19.97 30.93
C GLN A 249 -1.38 -18.58 30.50
N ASN A 250 -1.62 -17.54 31.30
CA ASN A 250 -1.25 -16.16 31.01
C ASN A 250 -1.85 -15.61 29.69
N ASN A 251 -2.91 -16.24 29.17
CA ASN A 251 -3.71 -15.70 28.09
C ASN A 251 -5.21 -15.83 28.39
N ARG A 252 -6.02 -15.04 27.70
CA ARG A 252 -7.47 -14.93 27.94
C ARG A 252 -8.26 -15.23 26.67
N ASN A 253 -9.48 -15.73 26.82
CA ASN A 253 -10.43 -15.81 25.71
C ASN A 253 -11.10 -14.43 25.51
N PRO A 254 -10.78 -13.70 24.42
CA PRO A 254 -11.31 -12.36 24.21
C PRO A 254 -12.83 -12.35 24.00
N TYR A 255 -13.42 -13.46 23.56
CA TYR A 255 -14.85 -13.55 23.30
C TYR A 255 -15.68 -13.78 24.58
N ILE A 256 -15.02 -14.08 25.70
CA ILE A 256 -15.62 -14.09 27.03
C ILE A 256 -15.48 -12.71 27.67
N ASP A 257 -14.29 -12.10 27.58
CA ASP A 257 -14.03 -10.78 28.16
C ASP A 257 -14.77 -9.65 27.42
N HIS A 258 -14.92 -9.78 26.11
CA HIS A 258 -15.56 -8.83 25.20
C HIS A 258 -16.48 -9.59 24.21
N PRO A 259 -17.67 -10.05 24.64
CA PRO A 259 -18.58 -10.78 23.77
C PRO A 259 -18.98 -10.01 22.50
N GLU A 260 -18.98 -8.67 22.54
CA GLU A 260 -19.21 -7.81 21.38
C GLU A 260 -18.21 -8.03 20.24
N TYR A 261 -17.01 -8.56 20.53
CA TYR A 261 -16.04 -8.92 19.50
C TYR A 261 -16.50 -10.07 18.62
N VAL A 262 -17.43 -10.91 19.09
CA VAL A 262 -17.99 -11.96 18.23
C VAL A 262 -18.68 -11.34 17.03
N GLN A 263 -19.59 -10.40 17.27
CA GLN A 263 -20.29 -9.69 16.20
C GLN A 263 -19.32 -8.80 15.41
N ALA A 264 -18.41 -8.10 16.08
CA ALA A 264 -17.47 -7.18 15.43
C ALA A 264 -16.48 -7.88 14.47
N ILE A 265 -16.20 -9.16 14.66
CA ILE A 265 -15.29 -9.95 13.81
C ILE A 265 -16.07 -10.84 12.85
N TRP A 266 -17.00 -11.63 13.39
CA TRP A 266 -17.60 -12.78 12.71
C TRP A 266 -19.00 -12.50 12.19
N GLY A 267 -19.69 -11.53 12.79
CA GLY A 267 -20.98 -11.04 12.31
C GLY A 267 -20.89 -10.26 10.99
N TYR A 268 -19.67 -9.90 10.59
CA TYR A 268 -19.34 -9.42 9.26
C TYR A 268 -19.08 -10.60 8.33
N ALA A 269 -20.13 -11.32 7.93
CA ALA A 269 -20.00 -12.28 6.85
C ALA A 269 -19.71 -11.50 5.55
N PRO A 270 -18.66 -11.84 4.79
CA PRO A 270 -18.44 -11.24 3.47
C PRO A 270 -19.66 -11.45 2.57
N SER A 271 -20.49 -12.48 2.76
CA SER A 271 -21.70 -12.68 1.95
C SER A 271 -22.93 -11.83 2.35
N SER A 272 -22.90 -11.12 3.49
CA SER A 272 -24.01 -10.22 3.90
C SER A 272 -23.67 -8.74 3.76
N ASP A 273 -22.39 -8.42 3.60
CA ASP A 273 -21.99 -7.08 3.28
C ASP A 273 -22.44 -6.74 1.85
N THR A 274 -23.35 -5.77 1.77
CA THR A 274 -23.94 -5.28 0.51
C THR A 274 -23.51 -3.85 0.21
N GLN A 275 -22.77 -3.24 1.13
CA GLN A 275 -22.26 -1.90 0.95
C GLN A 275 -21.03 -1.99 0.05
N VAL A 276 -21.00 -1.15 -0.98
CA VAL A 276 -19.85 -1.06 -1.86
C VAL A 276 -18.77 -0.18 -1.22
N PRO A 277 -17.48 -0.48 -1.44
CA PRO A 277 -16.41 0.43 -1.06
C PRO A 277 -16.58 1.82 -1.66
N THR A 278 -16.06 2.85 -0.98
CA THR A 278 -16.01 4.20 -1.56
C THR A 278 -15.16 4.23 -2.81
N ILE A 279 -15.38 5.22 -3.67
CA ILE A 279 -14.62 5.40 -4.91
C ILE A 279 -13.15 5.69 -4.57
N PRO A 280 -12.17 5.00 -5.19
CA PRO A 280 -10.78 5.42 -5.13
C PRO A 280 -10.64 6.85 -5.68
N THR A 281 -10.02 7.75 -4.94
CA THR A 281 -9.84 9.17 -5.33
C THR A 281 -8.37 9.49 -5.61
N ASN A 282 -8.10 10.66 -6.20
CA ASN A 282 -6.75 11.15 -6.49
C ASN A 282 -5.88 10.17 -7.30
N LEU A 283 -6.49 9.43 -8.23
CA LEU A 283 -5.75 8.57 -9.15
C LEU A 283 -4.78 9.43 -9.98
N THR A 284 -3.49 9.12 -9.91
CA THR A 284 -2.43 9.82 -10.62
C THR A 284 -1.49 8.83 -11.29
N ALA A 285 -0.88 9.26 -12.40
CA ALA A 285 0.20 8.53 -13.07
C ALA A 285 1.53 9.24 -12.83
N SER A 286 2.57 8.47 -12.53
CA SER A 286 3.93 8.91 -12.27
C SER A 286 4.94 7.91 -12.84
N ALA A 287 6.24 8.26 -12.77
CA ALA A 287 7.34 7.41 -13.25
C ALA A 287 7.09 6.80 -14.64
N ILE A 288 6.57 7.63 -15.56
CA ILE A 288 6.24 7.21 -16.93
C ILE A 288 7.54 7.01 -17.71
N THR A 289 7.71 5.82 -18.28
CA THR A 289 8.83 5.48 -19.17
C THR A 289 8.30 5.18 -20.58
N ALA A 290 9.17 4.71 -21.47
CA ALA A 290 8.77 4.23 -22.78
C ALA A 290 7.91 2.95 -22.73
N THR A 291 8.01 2.16 -21.65
CA THR A 291 7.37 0.84 -21.56
C THR A 291 6.65 0.59 -20.24
N SER A 292 6.55 1.61 -19.37
CA SER A 292 5.88 1.48 -18.08
C SER A 292 5.27 2.79 -17.56
N VAL A 293 4.29 2.65 -16.66
CA VAL A 293 3.65 3.72 -15.89
C VAL A 293 3.44 3.24 -14.46
N SER A 294 3.71 4.09 -13.47
CA SER A 294 3.29 3.85 -12.07
C SER A 294 2.00 4.61 -11.77
N LEU A 295 1.07 3.98 -11.06
CA LEU A 295 -0.22 4.52 -10.67
C LEU A 295 -0.31 4.59 -9.15
N ASN A 296 -0.87 5.67 -8.62
CA ASN A 296 -1.10 5.87 -7.19
C ASN A 296 -2.48 6.49 -6.98
N TRP A 297 -3.16 6.13 -5.89
CA TRP A 297 -4.48 6.69 -5.54
C TRP A 297 -4.64 6.76 -4.02
N THR A 298 -5.65 7.51 -3.57
CA THR A 298 -6.09 7.52 -2.16
C THR A 298 -6.93 6.28 -1.88
N ALA A 299 -6.66 5.63 -0.75
CA ALA A 299 -7.37 4.43 -0.33
C ALA A 299 -8.89 4.67 -0.22
N SER A 300 -9.65 3.67 -0.65
CA SER A 300 -11.08 3.58 -0.39
C SER A 300 -11.33 3.12 1.05
N THR A 301 -12.48 3.50 1.59
CA THR A 301 -13.01 3.01 2.87
C THR A 301 -14.23 2.17 2.62
N ASP A 302 -14.50 1.28 3.55
CA ASP A 302 -15.66 0.40 3.54
C ASP A 302 -16.03 0.06 5.00
N ASN A 303 -17.28 -0.35 5.25
CA ASN A 303 -17.77 -0.73 6.58
C ASN A 303 -17.12 -2.02 7.11
N VAL A 304 -16.65 -2.91 6.22
CA VAL A 304 -15.94 -4.15 6.57
C VAL A 304 -14.47 -4.07 6.20
N GLY A 305 -14.18 -3.49 5.04
CA GLY A 305 -12.84 -3.19 4.61
C GLY A 305 -12.58 -3.54 3.16
N VAL A 306 -11.67 -2.77 2.56
CA VAL A 306 -11.23 -2.95 1.18
C VAL A 306 -10.12 -4.00 1.14
N THR A 307 -10.31 -5.07 0.37
CA THR A 307 -9.33 -6.17 0.24
C THR A 307 -8.43 -6.01 -0.97
N GLY A 308 -8.80 -5.18 -1.93
CA GLY A 308 -7.94 -4.85 -3.05
C GLY A 308 -8.52 -3.88 -4.04
N TYR A 309 -7.74 -3.62 -5.08
CA TYR A 309 -8.05 -2.68 -6.15
C TYR A 309 -7.83 -3.36 -7.50
N ALA A 310 -8.81 -3.24 -8.38
CA ALA A 310 -8.75 -3.70 -9.76
C ALA A 310 -8.38 -2.52 -10.67
N ILE A 311 -7.26 -2.64 -11.38
CA ILE A 311 -6.76 -1.62 -12.29
C ILE A 311 -7.16 -1.98 -13.71
N TYR A 312 -7.85 -1.07 -14.37
CA TYR A 312 -8.25 -1.22 -15.76
C TYR A 312 -7.40 -0.32 -16.65
N MET A 313 -6.96 -0.87 -17.77
CA MET A 313 -6.23 -0.17 -18.83
C MET A 313 -7.02 -0.29 -20.12
N ASN A 314 -7.39 0.83 -20.74
CA ASN A 314 -8.22 0.85 -21.96
C ASN A 314 -9.51 0.00 -21.83
N ASN A 315 -10.19 0.16 -20.69
CA ASN A 315 -11.40 -0.58 -20.29
C ASN A 315 -11.24 -2.09 -20.08
N THR A 316 -10.02 -2.64 -20.14
CA THR A 316 -9.75 -4.05 -19.86
C THR A 316 -9.03 -4.19 -18.52
N LEU A 317 -9.42 -5.17 -17.69
CA LEU A 317 -8.74 -5.46 -16.43
C LEU A 317 -7.28 -5.81 -16.72
N LYS A 318 -6.35 -5.04 -16.15
CA LYS A 318 -4.91 -5.26 -16.34
C LYS A 318 -4.29 -6.04 -15.19
N THR A 319 -4.62 -5.69 -13.94
CA THR A 319 -4.10 -6.35 -12.75
C THR A 319 -4.93 -6.00 -11.51
N THR A 320 -4.68 -6.72 -10.41
CA THR A 320 -5.23 -6.44 -9.09
C THR A 320 -4.10 -6.31 -8.06
N VAL A 321 -4.26 -5.41 -7.09
CA VAL A 321 -3.29 -5.19 -6.00
C VAL A 321 -4.02 -5.00 -4.68
N THR A 322 -3.34 -5.26 -3.56
CA THR A 322 -3.89 -5.02 -2.21
C THR A 322 -3.55 -3.63 -1.65
N GLY A 323 -2.47 -3.00 -2.15
CA GLY A 323 -2.06 -1.65 -1.78
C GLY A 323 -2.69 -0.56 -2.65
N THR A 324 -2.26 0.69 -2.47
CA THR A 324 -2.77 1.88 -3.20
C THR A 324 -1.91 2.29 -4.39
N THR A 325 -1.06 1.38 -4.87
CA THR A 325 -0.10 1.62 -5.94
C THR A 325 -0.05 0.45 -6.91
N ALA A 326 0.13 0.72 -8.20
CA ALA A 326 0.35 -0.32 -9.22
C ALA A 326 1.38 0.12 -10.25
N SER A 327 2.25 -0.80 -10.67
CA SER A 327 3.19 -0.59 -11.80
C SER A 327 2.70 -1.36 -13.01
N ILE A 328 2.45 -0.66 -14.12
CA ILE A 328 2.01 -1.24 -15.38
C ILE A 328 3.21 -1.25 -16.33
N THR A 329 3.67 -2.44 -16.71
CA THR A 329 4.83 -2.64 -17.59
C THR A 329 4.43 -3.32 -18.91
N GLY A 330 5.38 -3.39 -19.85
CA GLY A 330 5.16 -3.99 -21.17
C GLY A 330 4.31 -3.11 -22.10
N LEU A 331 4.34 -1.80 -21.89
CA LEU A 331 3.63 -0.83 -22.71
C LEU A 331 4.43 -0.50 -23.98
N THR A 332 3.73 -0.02 -25.00
CA THR A 332 4.33 0.50 -26.23
C THR A 332 4.71 1.96 -26.02
N ALA A 333 5.84 2.38 -26.56
CA ALA A 333 6.30 3.77 -26.53
C ALA A 333 5.35 4.73 -27.26
N SER A 334 5.40 6.02 -26.88
CA SER A 334 4.59 7.09 -27.48
C SER A 334 3.09 6.77 -27.60
N THR A 335 2.56 5.97 -26.68
CA THR A 335 1.18 5.45 -26.74
C THR A 335 0.40 5.94 -25.54
N ALA A 336 -0.77 6.52 -25.81
CA ALA A 336 -1.70 6.96 -24.79
C ALA A 336 -2.49 5.76 -24.25
N TYR A 337 -2.51 5.61 -22.93
CA TYR A 337 -3.29 4.61 -22.21
C TYR A 337 -4.23 5.31 -21.24
N SER A 338 -5.46 4.81 -21.15
CA SER A 338 -6.44 5.26 -20.16
C SER A 338 -6.47 4.30 -18.97
N PHE A 339 -6.53 4.85 -17.76
CA PHE A 339 -6.53 4.09 -16.51
C PHE A 339 -7.66 4.52 -15.59
N TYR A 340 -8.29 3.54 -14.94
CA TYR A 340 -9.15 3.77 -13.77
C TYR A 340 -9.03 2.60 -12.79
N VAL A 341 -9.44 2.85 -11.56
CA VAL A 341 -9.35 1.88 -10.46
C VAL A 341 -10.73 1.64 -9.86
N ILE A 342 -11.02 0.39 -9.51
CA ILE A 342 -12.20 -0.04 -8.77
C ILE A 342 -11.74 -0.70 -7.46
N ALA A 343 -12.25 -0.27 -6.32
CA ALA A 343 -12.02 -0.94 -5.04
C ALA A 343 -12.93 -2.17 -4.91
N LYS A 344 -12.42 -3.20 -4.25
CA LYS A 344 -13.09 -4.47 -3.96
C LYS A 344 -12.98 -4.76 -2.47
N ASP A 345 -14.06 -5.24 -1.88
CA ASP A 345 -14.08 -5.74 -0.50
C ASP A 345 -13.95 -7.27 -0.45
N ALA A 346 -14.06 -7.84 0.75
CA ALA A 346 -14.05 -9.29 0.95
C ALA A 346 -15.33 -9.96 0.44
N ALA A 347 -16.41 -9.19 0.30
CA ALA A 347 -17.74 -9.62 -0.10
C ALA A 347 -17.90 -9.81 -1.61
N GLY A 348 -16.99 -9.21 -2.38
CA GLY A 348 -17.05 -9.13 -3.82
C GLY A 348 -17.80 -7.89 -4.33
N ASN A 349 -18.24 -6.99 -3.44
CA ASN A 349 -18.80 -5.71 -3.88
C ASN A 349 -17.69 -4.85 -4.48
N SER A 350 -18.12 -3.95 -5.35
CA SER A 350 -17.22 -3.13 -6.16
C SER A 350 -17.65 -1.69 -6.05
N SER A 351 -16.70 -0.81 -5.76
CA SER A 351 -16.95 0.62 -5.89
C SER A 351 -17.34 0.97 -7.32
N THR A 352 -17.95 2.14 -7.52
CA THR A 352 -17.91 2.76 -8.85
C THR A 352 -16.45 3.05 -9.25
N LYS A 353 -16.17 3.14 -10.54
CA LYS A 353 -14.83 3.46 -11.04
C LYS A 353 -14.36 4.85 -10.59
N SER A 354 -13.07 4.97 -10.31
CA SER A 354 -12.41 6.28 -10.12
C SER A 354 -12.58 7.18 -11.35
N THR A 355 -12.20 8.46 -11.20
CA THR A 355 -11.94 9.31 -12.37
C THR A 355 -10.92 8.62 -13.28
N THR A 356 -11.23 8.55 -14.58
CA THR A 356 -10.30 8.03 -15.57
C THR A 356 -9.21 9.05 -15.84
N ILE A 357 -7.95 8.61 -15.80
CA ILE A 357 -6.80 9.42 -16.23
C ILE A 357 -6.21 8.85 -17.51
N THR A 358 -5.52 9.71 -18.26
CA THR A 358 -4.74 9.30 -19.44
C THR A 358 -3.27 9.54 -19.15
N ALA A 359 -2.44 8.54 -19.45
CA ALA A 359 -0.99 8.68 -19.43
C ALA A 359 -0.41 8.21 -20.77
N THR A 360 0.44 9.04 -21.35
CA THR A 360 1.14 8.73 -22.60
C THR A 360 2.56 8.30 -22.26
N THR A 361 2.93 7.07 -22.64
CA THR A 361 4.30 6.59 -22.47
C THR A 361 5.29 7.47 -23.22
N ASN A 362 6.50 7.58 -22.69
CA ASN A 362 7.55 8.36 -23.33
C ASN A 362 7.90 7.74 -24.69
N SER A 363 8.53 8.53 -25.54
CA SER A 363 9.16 7.98 -26.74
C SER A 363 10.18 6.91 -26.35
N GLY A 364 10.16 5.81 -27.09
CA GLY A 364 11.11 4.71 -26.98
C GLY A 364 12.44 5.10 -27.61
N GLY A 365 13.05 6.16 -27.09
CA GLY A 365 14.45 6.44 -27.35
C GLY A 365 15.26 5.49 -26.48
N THR A 366 15.89 4.49 -27.11
CA THR A 366 17.21 4.10 -26.62
C THR A 366 17.99 5.39 -26.39
N ALA A 367 18.65 5.52 -25.24
CA ALA A 367 19.56 6.65 -25.02
C ALA A 367 20.43 6.80 -26.27
N ALA A 368 20.56 8.03 -26.79
CA ALA A 368 21.31 8.27 -28.01
C ALA A 368 22.67 7.58 -27.87
N ILE A 369 23.04 6.72 -28.82
CA ILE A 369 24.32 6.02 -28.73
C ILE A 369 25.51 6.99 -28.83
N ASP A 370 25.26 8.20 -29.35
CA ASP A 370 26.25 9.26 -29.45
C ASP A 370 25.62 10.66 -29.66
N LEU A 371 26.47 11.68 -29.79
CA LEU A 371 26.12 13.06 -30.11
C LEU A 371 25.58 13.20 -31.54
N LEU A 372 24.71 14.18 -31.77
CA LEU A 372 24.12 14.48 -33.08
C LEU A 372 24.04 15.98 -33.34
N PHE A 373 24.00 16.38 -34.60
CA PHE A 373 23.69 17.76 -35.00
C PHE A 373 22.21 18.06 -34.75
N SER A 374 21.95 19.10 -33.97
CA SER A 374 20.58 19.54 -33.65
C SER A 374 20.14 20.79 -34.39
N GLU A 375 21.07 21.61 -34.89
CA GLU A 375 20.75 22.81 -35.68
C GLU A 375 21.88 23.12 -36.67
N TYR A 376 21.48 23.56 -37.86
CA TYR A 376 22.35 24.03 -38.94
C TYR A 376 21.78 25.36 -39.44
N ILE A 377 22.60 26.40 -39.47
CA ILE A 377 22.18 27.72 -39.97
C ILE A 377 23.02 28.06 -41.17
N GLU A 378 22.39 28.16 -42.33
CA GLU A 378 22.92 28.88 -43.48
C GLU A 378 22.07 30.13 -43.73
N GLY A 379 22.51 31.23 -43.14
CA GLY A 379 21.89 32.53 -43.24
C GLY A 379 22.60 33.44 -44.23
N SER A 380 22.17 34.70 -44.24
CA SER A 380 22.73 35.73 -45.10
C SER A 380 24.21 36.01 -44.75
N SER A 381 25.02 36.29 -45.78
CA SER A 381 26.45 36.57 -45.64
C SER A 381 27.20 35.47 -44.86
N ASN A 382 27.67 35.77 -43.65
CA ASN A 382 28.43 34.87 -42.78
C ASN A 382 27.62 34.34 -41.60
N ASN A 383 26.29 34.42 -41.64
CA ASN A 383 25.43 33.81 -40.62
C ASN A 383 25.44 32.29 -40.78
N LYS A 384 26.53 31.67 -40.31
CA LYS A 384 26.76 30.23 -40.43
C LYS A 384 27.00 29.64 -39.05
N ALA A 385 26.23 28.62 -38.69
CA ALA A 385 26.33 27.97 -37.39
C ALA A 385 25.97 26.49 -37.42
N LEU A 386 26.52 25.75 -36.47
CA LEU A 386 26.21 24.36 -36.17
C LEU A 386 25.93 24.22 -34.67
N GLU A 387 24.97 23.36 -34.32
CA GLU A 387 24.71 22.94 -32.94
C GLU A 387 24.81 21.42 -32.83
N ILE A 388 25.50 20.96 -31.79
CA ILE A 388 25.56 19.55 -31.42
C ILE A 388 24.80 19.36 -30.10
N ALA A 389 23.93 18.36 -30.03
CA ALA A 389 23.19 18.00 -28.82
C ALA A 389 23.71 16.71 -28.19
N ASN A 390 23.73 16.68 -26.87
CA ASN A 390 23.99 15.47 -26.09
C ASN A 390 22.69 14.87 -25.55
N ASN A 391 22.16 13.88 -26.28
CA ASN A 391 20.97 13.12 -25.88
C ASN A 391 21.33 11.73 -25.31
N THR A 392 22.59 11.48 -24.94
CA THR A 392 23.11 10.16 -24.53
C THR A 392 22.74 9.75 -23.11
N GLY A 393 22.19 10.69 -22.30
CA GLY A 393 21.91 10.46 -20.89
C GLY A 393 23.12 10.62 -19.95
N ALA A 394 24.33 10.83 -20.46
CA ALA A 394 25.54 11.05 -19.67
C ALA A 394 26.39 12.22 -20.20
N ALA A 395 27.33 12.73 -19.42
CA ALA A 395 28.28 13.73 -19.90
C ALA A 395 29.28 13.12 -20.89
N VAL A 396 29.57 13.83 -21.99
CA VAL A 396 30.44 13.34 -23.07
C VAL A 396 31.67 14.25 -23.19
N ASN A 397 32.87 13.65 -23.24
CA ASN A 397 34.10 14.37 -23.53
C ASN A 397 34.22 14.59 -25.06
N LEU A 398 34.41 15.85 -25.46
CA LEU A 398 34.43 16.24 -26.87
C LEU A 398 35.79 16.07 -27.55
N SER A 399 36.87 15.74 -26.83
CA SER A 399 38.22 15.66 -27.40
C SER A 399 38.39 14.60 -28.48
N SER A 400 37.52 13.58 -28.51
CA SER A 400 37.49 12.55 -29.57
C SER A 400 36.70 12.98 -30.81
N TYR A 401 36.07 14.15 -30.80
CA TYR A 401 35.14 14.58 -31.83
C TYR A 401 35.74 15.63 -32.76
N THR A 402 35.44 15.50 -34.05
CA THR A 402 35.82 16.48 -35.07
C THR A 402 34.65 16.74 -36.02
N ILE A 403 34.49 17.98 -36.47
CA ILE A 403 33.59 18.32 -37.58
C ILE A 403 34.42 18.33 -38.87
N LYS A 404 33.90 17.77 -39.96
CA LYS A 404 34.54 17.83 -41.28
C LYS A 404 33.52 18.21 -42.34
N LYS A 405 33.99 18.78 -43.45
CA LYS A 405 33.15 19.19 -44.58
C LYS A 405 33.64 18.58 -45.89
N GLN A 406 32.71 18.22 -46.79
CA GLN A 406 32.99 17.99 -48.20
C GLN A 406 32.64 19.25 -48.98
N THR A 407 33.62 19.83 -49.68
CA THR A 407 33.39 21.04 -50.48
C THR A 407 32.65 20.73 -51.78
N ASN A 408 31.57 21.46 -52.05
CA ASN A 408 30.65 21.27 -53.16
C ASN A 408 30.06 19.84 -53.22
N GLY A 409 29.80 19.26 -52.04
CA GLY A 409 29.12 17.97 -51.89
C GLY A 409 29.87 16.76 -52.45
N ALA A 410 31.18 16.88 -52.72
CA ALA A 410 32.01 15.80 -53.25
C ALA A 410 33.47 15.89 -52.76
N GLY A 411 34.26 14.83 -52.99
CA GLY A 411 35.71 14.82 -52.73
C GLY A 411 36.10 14.33 -51.33
N ALA A 412 37.32 14.61 -50.90
CA ALA A 412 37.79 14.21 -49.57
C ALA A 412 37.16 15.10 -48.48
N TRP A 413 36.95 14.52 -47.29
CA TRP A 413 36.66 15.30 -46.09
C TRP A 413 37.81 16.25 -45.76
N SER A 414 37.49 17.45 -45.28
CA SER A 414 38.47 18.41 -44.75
C SER A 414 39.33 17.83 -43.61
N THR A 415 40.42 18.52 -43.27
CA THR A 415 41.32 18.13 -42.17
C THR A 415 40.59 18.05 -40.82
N GLY A 416 39.53 18.86 -40.65
CA GLY A 416 38.60 18.79 -39.55
C GLY A 416 38.85 19.84 -38.47
N LEU A 417 37.75 20.32 -37.88
CA LEU A 417 37.72 21.18 -36.71
C LEU A 417 37.59 20.31 -35.45
N THR A 418 38.61 20.33 -34.58
CA THR A 418 38.62 19.60 -33.32
C THR A 418 37.71 20.25 -32.28
N LEU A 419 36.98 19.42 -31.53
CA LEU A 419 36.17 19.85 -30.40
C LEU A 419 36.90 19.58 -29.08
N SER A 420 36.51 20.29 -28.02
CA SER A 420 37.11 20.11 -26.69
C SER A 420 36.11 20.45 -25.58
N GLY A 421 36.44 20.06 -24.35
CA GLY A 421 35.57 20.24 -23.19
C GLY A 421 34.63 19.05 -22.94
N THR A 422 33.67 19.27 -22.05
CA THR A 422 32.67 18.26 -21.66
C THR A 422 31.28 18.80 -21.91
N LEU A 423 30.48 18.05 -22.65
CA LEU A 423 29.08 18.37 -22.91
C LEU A 423 28.21 17.54 -21.97
N THR A 424 27.53 18.19 -21.02
CA THR A 424 26.63 17.51 -20.08
C THR A 424 25.42 16.91 -20.79
N SER A 425 24.76 15.93 -20.17
CA SER A 425 23.49 15.39 -20.69
C SER A 425 22.46 16.51 -20.89
N GLY A 426 21.76 16.51 -22.03
CA GLY A 426 20.84 17.57 -22.45
C GLY A 426 21.53 18.86 -22.92
N GLY A 427 22.85 18.95 -22.86
CA GLY A 427 23.63 20.12 -23.25
C GLY A 427 23.68 20.33 -24.77
N LYS A 428 23.89 21.59 -25.17
CA LYS A 428 24.14 22.02 -26.55
C LYS A 428 25.55 22.59 -26.69
N PHE A 429 26.21 22.29 -27.80
CA PHE A 429 27.51 22.82 -28.15
C PHE A 429 27.42 23.60 -29.46
N THR A 430 27.60 24.91 -29.40
CA THR A 430 27.40 25.82 -30.53
C THR A 430 28.72 26.22 -31.17
N ILE A 431 28.79 26.09 -32.51
CA ILE A 431 29.92 26.53 -33.32
C ILE A 431 29.41 27.55 -34.32
N VAL A 432 30.04 28.72 -34.39
CA VAL A 432 29.65 29.79 -35.30
C VAL A 432 30.82 30.25 -36.16
N ASN A 433 30.50 30.75 -37.35
CA ASN A 433 31.47 31.47 -38.16
C ASN A 433 31.88 32.76 -37.43
N SER A 434 33.18 33.05 -37.39
CA SER A 434 33.75 34.20 -36.71
C SER A 434 33.28 35.55 -37.24
N SER A 435 32.62 35.58 -38.40
CA SER A 435 32.01 36.77 -39.01
C SER A 435 30.48 36.80 -38.92
N ILE A 436 29.85 35.89 -38.16
CA ILE A 436 28.40 35.93 -37.85
C ILE A 436 27.99 37.28 -37.25
N THR A 437 26.80 37.77 -37.59
CA THR A 437 26.27 39.00 -36.99
C THR A 437 25.75 38.74 -35.58
N SER A 438 25.90 39.71 -34.68
CA SER A 438 25.38 39.60 -33.31
C SER A 438 23.84 39.54 -33.25
N THR A 439 23.15 40.02 -34.28
CA THR A 439 21.70 39.94 -34.41
C THR A 439 21.21 38.51 -34.70
N CYS A 440 22.04 37.68 -35.34
CA CYS A 440 21.77 36.25 -35.47
C CYS A 440 22.20 35.50 -34.20
N TYR A 441 23.49 35.59 -33.84
CA TYR A 441 24.00 34.97 -32.61
C TYR A 441 25.25 35.67 -32.06
N PRO A 442 25.30 36.03 -30.77
CA PRO A 442 26.49 36.63 -30.18
C PRO A 442 27.67 35.65 -30.15
N LYS A 443 28.79 36.02 -30.79
CA LYS A 443 30.02 35.19 -30.85
C LYS A 443 30.53 34.77 -29.47
N THR A 444 30.37 35.64 -28.47
CA THR A 444 30.78 35.40 -27.08
C THR A 444 29.95 34.32 -26.38
N SER A 445 28.76 33.99 -26.90
CA SER A 445 27.91 32.93 -26.38
C SER A 445 28.20 31.57 -27.03
N ALA A 446 29.00 31.54 -28.11
CA ALA A 446 29.34 30.31 -28.79
C ALA A 446 30.44 29.54 -28.06
N ASN A 447 30.38 28.21 -28.06
CA ASN A 447 31.50 27.40 -27.57
C ASN A 447 32.73 27.55 -28.48
N ILE A 448 32.53 27.71 -29.78
CA ILE A 448 33.58 27.99 -30.77
C ILE A 448 33.12 29.09 -31.73
N SER A 449 33.96 30.10 -31.93
CA SER A 449 33.82 31.11 -32.99
C SER A 449 35.06 31.04 -33.89
N THR A 450 34.91 30.64 -35.15
CA THR A 450 36.04 30.27 -36.02
C THR A 450 35.88 30.69 -37.48
N ALA A 451 37.00 30.87 -38.20
CA ALA A 451 37.03 31.05 -39.66
C ALA A 451 37.35 29.75 -40.42
N ALA A 452 37.28 28.59 -39.74
CA ALA A 452 37.55 27.29 -40.32
C ALA A 452 36.62 26.96 -41.50
N THR A 453 37.12 26.18 -42.45
CA THR A 453 36.39 25.87 -43.69
C THR A 453 35.10 25.08 -43.43
N GLU A 454 35.02 24.35 -42.32
CA GLU A 454 33.82 23.65 -41.85
C GLU A 454 32.63 24.58 -41.60
N LEU A 455 32.88 25.89 -41.37
CA LEU A 455 31.86 26.92 -41.15
C LEU A 455 31.70 27.85 -42.36
N ALA A 456 32.23 27.45 -43.52
CA ALA A 456 32.11 28.15 -44.80
C ALA A 456 31.19 27.40 -45.79
N PHE A 457 30.18 26.69 -45.29
CA PHE A 457 29.22 25.96 -46.13
C PHE A 457 28.24 26.88 -46.85
N ASN A 458 27.77 26.47 -48.03
CA ASN A 458 26.87 27.26 -48.90
C ASN A 458 25.74 26.41 -49.54
N GLY A 459 25.25 25.40 -48.81
CA GLY A 459 24.00 24.74 -49.13
C GLY A 459 24.10 23.43 -49.89
N ASN A 460 25.23 23.17 -50.55
CA ASN A 460 25.55 21.86 -51.14
C ASN A 460 26.71 21.14 -50.45
N ASP A 461 27.29 21.74 -49.41
CA ASP A 461 28.41 21.17 -48.67
C ASP A 461 27.92 20.19 -47.59
N ALA A 462 28.29 18.90 -47.70
CA ALA A 462 28.02 17.95 -46.65
C ALA A 462 28.92 18.20 -45.43
N VAL A 463 28.33 18.21 -44.23
CA VAL A 463 29.03 18.40 -42.96
C VAL A 463 28.84 17.17 -42.09
N GLY A 464 29.94 16.54 -41.69
CA GLY A 464 29.95 15.33 -40.88
C GLY A 464 30.49 15.55 -39.47
N LEU A 465 29.87 14.91 -38.49
CA LEU A 465 30.38 14.77 -37.13
C LEU A 465 31.09 13.42 -37.01
N PHE A 466 32.34 13.44 -36.57
CA PHE A 466 33.18 12.26 -36.45
C PHE A 466 33.59 12.03 -35.00
N LYS A 467 33.73 10.76 -34.61
CA LYS A 467 34.32 10.33 -33.34
C LYS A 467 35.46 9.37 -33.61
N ASN A 468 36.66 9.66 -33.11
CA ASN A 468 37.87 8.86 -33.37
C ASN A 468 38.09 8.61 -34.88
N GLY A 469 37.76 9.59 -35.71
CA GLY A 469 37.89 9.50 -37.17
C GLY A 469 36.75 8.76 -37.90
N VAL A 470 35.75 8.22 -37.20
CA VAL A 470 34.57 7.54 -37.78
C VAL A 470 33.39 8.49 -37.87
N LEU A 471 32.71 8.57 -39.02
CA LEU A 471 31.51 9.38 -39.22
C LEU A 471 30.36 8.82 -38.37
N ILE A 472 29.72 9.66 -37.56
CA ILE A 472 28.57 9.27 -36.72
C ILE A 472 27.29 9.99 -37.12
N ASP A 473 27.35 11.26 -37.53
CA ASP A 473 26.18 12.04 -37.95
C ASP A 473 26.53 12.92 -39.15
N ILE A 474 25.55 13.24 -40.00
CA ILE A 474 25.78 14.04 -41.20
C ILE A 474 24.60 14.99 -41.50
N ILE A 475 24.96 16.16 -42.03
CA ILE A 475 24.08 17.11 -42.70
C ILE A 475 24.48 17.14 -44.17
N GLY A 476 23.54 16.88 -45.08
CA GLY A 476 23.82 16.69 -46.51
C GLY A 476 24.20 15.27 -46.89
N THR A 477 24.15 14.98 -48.19
CA THR A 477 24.45 13.65 -48.73
C THR A 477 25.96 13.51 -48.97
N PHE A 478 26.57 12.45 -48.44
CA PHE A 478 27.96 12.12 -48.74
C PHE A 478 28.14 11.85 -50.24
N ASN A 479 29.07 12.55 -50.89
CA ASN A 479 29.20 12.57 -52.36
C ASN A 479 27.89 12.91 -53.09
N GLY A 480 27.06 13.80 -52.52
CA GLY A 480 25.79 14.26 -53.09
C GLY A 480 25.90 15.16 -54.33
N GLY A 481 27.11 15.58 -54.70
CA GLY A 481 27.34 16.46 -55.85
C GLY A 481 26.95 17.92 -55.58
N THR A 482 26.67 18.68 -56.64
CA THR A 482 26.48 20.14 -56.56
C THR A 482 25.07 20.59 -56.17
N ALA A 483 24.14 19.66 -55.91
CA ALA A 483 22.75 19.98 -55.60
C ALA A 483 22.61 20.63 -54.22
N ASN A 484 21.92 21.78 -54.16
CA ASN A 484 21.65 22.46 -52.91
C ASN A 484 20.56 21.70 -52.13
N PHE A 485 20.89 21.28 -50.90
CA PHE A 485 19.94 20.68 -49.97
C PHE A 485 19.59 21.62 -48.80
N ALA A 486 20.41 22.65 -48.55
CA ALA A 486 20.22 23.57 -47.43
C ALA A 486 20.64 25.03 -47.70
N ALA A 487 20.65 25.47 -48.97
CA ALA A 487 20.98 26.86 -49.31
C ALA A 487 20.00 27.86 -48.68
N ASP A 488 20.53 28.89 -48.02
CA ASP A 488 19.78 29.97 -47.37
C ASP A 488 18.67 29.51 -46.40
N VAL A 489 18.85 28.39 -45.68
CA VAL A 489 17.88 27.90 -44.69
C VAL A 489 18.51 27.62 -43.33
N THR A 490 17.65 27.62 -42.31
CA THR A 490 17.97 27.02 -41.02
C THR A 490 17.30 25.66 -40.92
N LEU A 491 18.08 24.61 -40.62
CA LEU A 491 17.56 23.28 -40.35
C LEU A 491 17.63 23.00 -38.86
N ARG A 492 16.53 22.52 -38.27
CA ARG A 492 16.49 22.01 -36.89
C ARG A 492 16.15 20.54 -36.90
N ARG A 493 16.89 19.77 -36.12
CA ARG A 493 16.64 18.33 -36.01
C ARG A 493 15.29 18.12 -35.35
N LYS A 494 14.44 17.29 -35.97
CA LYS A 494 13.13 16.94 -35.42
C LYS A 494 13.29 16.30 -34.05
N ALA A 495 12.40 16.62 -33.12
CA ALA A 495 12.41 16.06 -31.77
C ALA A 495 12.29 14.52 -31.74
N THR A 496 11.76 13.91 -32.80
CA THR A 496 11.66 12.45 -32.96
C THR A 496 13.00 11.78 -33.29
N VAL A 497 14.02 12.55 -33.71
CA VAL A 497 15.35 12.00 -34.02
C VAL A 497 16.25 12.16 -32.81
N THR A 498 16.38 11.08 -32.04
CA THR A 498 17.13 11.07 -30.79
C THR A 498 18.55 10.54 -30.93
N SER A 499 18.91 9.93 -32.06
CA SER A 499 20.23 9.31 -32.31
C SER A 499 20.90 9.89 -33.58
N PRO A 500 22.24 9.85 -33.65
CA PRO A 500 22.96 10.28 -34.84
C PRO A 500 22.70 9.34 -36.04
N SER A 501 22.86 9.86 -37.25
CA SER A 501 22.64 9.14 -38.49
C SER A 501 23.68 9.51 -39.54
N THR A 502 24.34 8.52 -40.13
CA THR A 502 25.28 8.70 -41.24
C THR A 502 24.61 8.87 -42.59
N THR A 503 23.27 8.89 -42.62
CA THR A 503 22.47 9.09 -43.84
C THR A 503 21.57 10.29 -43.66
N PHE A 504 21.76 11.31 -44.49
CA PHE A 504 20.92 12.51 -44.46
C PHE A 504 19.58 12.28 -45.13
N ASN A 505 18.51 12.64 -44.44
CA ASN A 505 17.17 12.70 -44.99
C ASN A 505 16.46 13.95 -44.47
N LEU A 506 16.33 14.96 -45.35
CA LEU A 506 15.74 16.24 -44.97
C LEU A 506 14.30 16.09 -44.45
N SER A 507 13.44 15.31 -45.15
CA SER A 507 12.01 15.24 -44.82
C SER A 507 11.73 14.46 -43.53
N SER A 508 12.50 13.40 -43.23
CA SER A 508 12.27 12.59 -42.02
C SER A 508 13.03 13.08 -40.80
N GLN A 509 14.13 13.82 -40.97
CA GLN A 509 15.01 14.18 -39.85
C GLN A 509 15.01 15.66 -39.48
N TRP A 510 14.60 16.56 -40.38
CA TRP A 510 14.80 18.00 -40.20
C TRP A 510 13.54 18.81 -40.46
N ASP A 511 13.34 19.84 -39.66
CA ASP A 511 12.43 20.95 -39.93
C ASP A 511 13.23 22.08 -40.59
N SER A 512 12.69 22.65 -41.67
CA SER A 512 13.35 23.74 -42.42
C SER A 512 12.66 25.07 -42.14
N PHE A 513 13.47 26.08 -41.87
CA PHE A 513 13.06 27.45 -41.57
C PHE A 513 13.74 28.41 -42.55
N THR A 514 13.16 29.59 -42.69
CA THR A 514 13.70 30.66 -43.54
C THR A 514 15.10 31.08 -43.10
N THR A 515 15.82 31.70 -44.03
CA THR A 515 17.14 32.34 -43.81
C THR A 515 17.14 33.18 -42.53
N ASP A 516 18.28 33.18 -41.81
CA ASP A 516 18.51 33.97 -40.59
C ASP A 516 17.59 33.64 -39.38
N THR A 517 16.98 32.45 -39.34
CA THR A 517 16.19 32.00 -38.18
C THR A 517 17.07 31.48 -37.03
N CYS A 518 17.74 32.39 -36.31
CA CYS A 518 18.77 32.02 -35.33
C CYS A 518 18.30 31.88 -33.86
N ASN A 519 17.00 32.06 -33.60
CA ASN A 519 16.44 32.24 -32.26
C ASN A 519 16.50 31.02 -31.32
N ASN A 520 16.86 29.84 -31.82
CA ASN A 520 16.89 28.59 -31.03
C ASN A 520 18.31 28.07 -30.75
N LEU A 521 19.33 28.68 -31.38
CA LEU A 521 20.70 28.24 -31.26
C LEU A 521 21.17 28.35 -29.80
N GLY A 522 21.72 27.26 -29.25
CA GLY A 522 22.18 27.16 -27.87
C GLY A 522 21.06 27.14 -26.83
N SER A 523 19.79 27.03 -27.24
CA SER A 523 18.69 26.92 -26.30
C SER A 523 18.79 25.61 -25.51
N LYS A 524 18.68 25.70 -24.20
CA LYS A 524 18.61 24.49 -23.35
C LYS A 524 17.26 23.84 -23.58
N THR A 525 17.25 22.55 -23.93
CA THR A 525 16.03 21.74 -23.83
C THR A 525 15.58 21.82 -22.37
N SER A 526 14.42 22.43 -22.10
CA SER A 526 13.84 22.39 -20.77
C SER A 526 13.55 20.95 -20.41
N THR A 527 14.45 20.31 -19.68
CA THR A 527 14.10 19.14 -18.89
C THR A 527 13.03 19.61 -17.93
N LYS A 528 11.85 18.97 -17.95
CA LYS A 528 10.95 19.05 -16.81
C LYS A 528 11.75 18.55 -15.62
N VAL A 529 12.23 19.47 -14.79
CA VAL A 529 12.76 19.13 -13.48
C VAL A 529 11.59 18.47 -12.76
N ASN A 530 11.74 17.18 -12.44
CA ASN A 530 10.83 16.54 -11.52
C ASN A 530 10.82 17.39 -10.26
N LYS A 531 9.64 17.88 -9.92
CA LYS A 531 9.37 18.58 -8.67
C LYS A 531 9.89 17.67 -7.55
N GLU A 532 10.98 18.04 -6.90
CA GLU A 532 11.29 17.49 -5.59
C GLU A 532 10.13 17.93 -4.68
N GLU A 533 9.21 17.02 -4.41
CA GLU A 533 8.30 17.20 -3.31
C GLU A 533 9.12 17.10 -2.03
N VAL A 534 9.56 18.25 -1.55
CA VAL A 534 9.90 18.42 -0.14
C VAL A 534 8.60 18.17 0.64
N THR A 535 8.56 17.05 1.33
CA THR A 535 7.60 16.73 2.38
C THR A 535 7.71 17.73 3.51
N ASP A 536 6.92 18.81 3.45
CA ASP A 536 6.28 19.43 4.62
C ASP A 536 5.25 20.49 4.17
N ILE A 537 3.96 20.12 4.05
CA ILE A 537 2.94 21.01 3.46
C ILE A 537 2.13 21.80 4.52
N ASP A 538 2.38 21.64 5.82
CA ASP A 538 1.45 22.21 6.83
C ASP A 538 1.93 23.49 7.53
N ALA A 539 2.91 24.25 7.00
CA ALA A 539 3.45 25.44 7.69
C ALA A 539 3.13 26.83 7.09
N ILE A 540 2.71 26.93 5.81
CA ILE A 540 2.51 28.24 5.14
C ILE A 540 1.15 28.30 4.44
N SER A 541 0.30 29.22 4.87
CA SER A 541 -1.04 29.45 4.30
C SER A 541 -1.16 30.83 3.66
N ILE A 542 -1.99 30.93 2.62
CA ILE A 542 -2.27 32.18 1.90
C ILE A 542 -3.78 32.36 1.84
N TYR A 543 -4.29 33.42 2.46
CA TYR A 543 -5.73 33.65 2.57
C TYR A 543 -6.09 35.14 2.52
N PRO A 544 -7.19 35.52 1.82
CA PRO A 544 -8.00 34.65 0.95
C PRO A 544 -7.28 34.33 -0.36
N ASN A 545 -7.57 33.15 -0.94
CA ASN A 545 -7.15 32.75 -2.28
C ASN A 545 -8.26 31.93 -2.94
N PRO A 546 -8.99 32.46 -3.94
CA PRO A 546 -8.79 33.76 -4.61
C PRO A 546 -8.99 34.97 -3.69
N SER A 547 -8.34 36.09 -3.98
CA SER A 547 -8.48 37.38 -3.26
C SER A 547 -9.09 38.47 -4.14
N HIS A 548 -9.48 39.59 -3.54
CA HIS A 548 -9.93 40.81 -4.23
C HIS A 548 -8.88 41.93 -4.18
N GLY A 549 -7.60 41.57 -4.15
CA GLY A 549 -6.46 42.50 -4.14
C GLY A 549 -5.72 42.51 -2.80
N ASP A 550 -6.39 42.09 -1.73
CA ASP A 550 -5.84 42.02 -0.37
C ASP A 550 -5.75 40.55 0.09
N PHE A 551 -4.56 40.12 0.52
CA PHE A 551 -4.34 38.77 1.05
C PHE A 551 -3.19 38.72 2.05
N THR A 552 -3.24 37.72 2.93
CA THR A 552 -2.24 37.49 3.96
C THR A 552 -1.53 36.16 3.74
N ILE A 553 -0.20 36.18 3.89
CA ILE A 553 0.65 35.01 3.93
C ILE A 553 0.99 34.76 5.40
N ASN A 554 0.61 33.60 5.95
CA ASN A 554 0.90 33.22 7.33
C ASN A 554 2.03 32.19 7.37
N TYR A 555 2.94 32.34 8.33
CA TYR A 555 4.05 31.41 8.61
C TYR A 555 3.82 30.79 9.99
N ASN A 556 3.81 29.46 10.08
CA ASN A 556 3.60 28.75 11.33
C ASN A 556 4.82 28.78 12.28
N ASN A 557 5.93 29.44 11.90
CA ASN A 557 7.15 29.49 12.71
C ASN A 557 7.75 30.91 12.75
N SER A 558 7.67 31.56 13.91
CA SER A 558 8.17 32.93 14.15
C SER A 558 9.70 33.03 14.27
N ASN A 559 10.43 31.92 14.23
CA ASN A 559 11.88 31.88 14.46
C ASN A 559 12.72 31.77 13.16
N LYS A 560 12.08 31.88 11.99
CA LYS A 560 12.74 31.82 10.68
C LYS A 560 12.66 33.16 9.96
N ASN A 561 13.73 33.51 9.23
CA ASN A 561 13.74 34.66 8.32
C ASN A 561 13.28 34.20 6.94
N TYR A 562 12.32 34.91 6.36
CA TYR A 562 11.80 34.64 5.02
C TYR A 562 12.09 35.79 4.05
N SER A 563 12.26 35.48 2.77
CA SER A 563 12.09 36.43 1.66
C SER A 563 10.90 36.04 0.80
N ILE A 564 10.23 37.03 0.21
CA ILE A 564 9.03 36.85 -0.59
C ILE A 564 9.13 37.68 -1.87
N GLN A 565 8.78 37.06 -2.98
CA GLN A 565 8.54 37.72 -4.26
C GLN A 565 7.16 37.35 -4.80
N LEU A 566 6.40 38.34 -5.27
CA LEU A 566 5.20 38.16 -6.06
C LEU A 566 5.57 38.36 -7.53
N ILE A 567 5.32 37.35 -8.36
CA ILE A 567 5.81 37.29 -9.74
C ILE A 567 4.60 37.09 -10.67
N SER A 568 4.47 37.92 -11.70
CA SER A 568 3.45 37.76 -12.74
C SER A 568 3.75 36.56 -13.65
N LEU A 569 2.76 36.12 -14.45
CA LEU A 569 2.96 35.05 -15.44
C LEU A 569 4.01 35.39 -16.52
N LEU A 570 4.32 36.68 -16.72
CA LEU A 570 5.35 37.15 -17.65
C LEU A 570 6.74 37.21 -16.99
N GLY A 571 6.88 36.78 -15.73
CA GLY A 571 8.15 36.78 -15.00
C GLY A 571 8.49 38.12 -14.34
N GLN A 572 7.61 39.13 -14.42
CA GLN A 572 7.84 40.43 -13.75
C GLN A 572 7.60 40.32 -12.24
N ILE A 573 8.54 40.82 -11.43
CA ILE A 573 8.40 40.94 -9.98
C ILE A 573 7.52 42.16 -9.67
N ILE A 574 6.40 41.92 -8.99
CA ILE A 574 5.37 42.89 -8.62
C ILE A 574 5.54 43.38 -7.18
N PHE A 575 6.04 42.52 -6.31
CA PHE A 575 6.35 42.83 -4.92
C PHE A 575 7.54 41.99 -4.48
N GLU A 576 8.40 42.58 -3.65
CA GLU A 576 9.54 41.89 -3.04
C GLU A 576 9.76 42.38 -1.63
N LYS A 577 10.05 41.47 -0.71
CA LYS A 577 10.44 41.79 0.67
C LYS A 577 11.34 40.71 1.23
N GLU A 578 12.46 41.12 1.82
CA GLU A 578 13.43 40.23 2.45
C GLU A 578 13.42 40.37 3.98
N ASN A 579 14.08 39.44 4.68
CA ASN A 579 14.31 39.47 6.12
C ASN A 579 13.02 39.59 6.95
N ILE A 580 11.95 38.90 6.52
CA ILE A 580 10.66 38.87 7.21
C ILE A 580 10.76 37.95 8.43
N THR A 581 10.54 38.52 9.61
CA THR A 581 10.52 37.83 10.91
C THR A 581 9.12 37.75 11.53
N GLN A 582 8.15 38.48 10.95
CA GLN A 582 6.77 38.48 11.43
C GLN A 582 6.07 37.15 11.08
N PRO A 583 5.11 36.66 11.89
CA PRO A 583 4.37 35.43 11.63
C PRO A 583 3.37 35.56 10.47
N SER A 584 3.18 36.76 9.94
CA SER A 584 2.42 36.97 8.70
C SER A 584 2.85 38.25 7.97
N VAL A 585 2.56 38.29 6.67
CA VAL A 585 2.65 39.50 5.84
C VAL A 585 1.38 39.66 5.03
N THR A 586 0.76 40.83 5.15
CA THR A 586 -0.41 41.22 4.37
C THR A 586 0.02 42.10 3.20
N LEU A 587 -0.43 41.72 1.99
CA LEU A 587 -0.29 42.52 0.77
C LEU A 587 -1.68 43.07 0.44
N ASN A 588 -1.74 44.34 0.07
CA ASN A 588 -2.98 45.03 -0.26
C ASN A 588 -2.92 45.61 -1.68
N THR A 589 -4.09 45.81 -2.29
CA THR A 589 -4.26 46.52 -3.56
C THR A 589 -3.50 45.94 -4.75
N ILE A 590 -3.27 44.62 -4.76
CA ILE A 590 -2.62 43.96 -5.90
C ILE A 590 -3.61 43.91 -7.09
N PRO A 591 -3.19 44.26 -8.33
CA PRO A 591 -4.06 44.22 -9.49
C PRO A 591 -4.64 42.83 -9.78
N LYS A 592 -5.73 42.80 -10.54
CA LYS A 592 -6.36 41.56 -11.00
C LYS A 592 -5.40 40.76 -11.87
N GLY A 593 -5.27 39.46 -11.60
CA GLY A 593 -4.36 38.61 -12.35
C GLY A 593 -4.01 37.30 -11.64
N PHE A 594 -3.17 36.54 -12.34
CA PHE A 594 -2.55 35.33 -11.81
C PHE A 594 -1.10 35.62 -11.46
N TYR A 595 -0.72 35.27 -10.23
CA TYR A 595 0.65 35.47 -9.76
C TYR A 595 1.18 34.20 -9.09
N LEU A 596 2.51 34.07 -9.14
CA LEU A 596 3.28 33.13 -8.35
C LEU A 596 3.90 33.87 -7.17
N ILE A 597 3.80 33.29 -5.99
CA ILE A 597 4.47 33.76 -4.79
C ILE A 597 5.64 32.82 -4.56
N LYS A 598 6.86 33.35 -4.68
CA LYS A 598 8.11 32.69 -4.28
C LYS A 598 8.38 33.06 -2.82
N ILE A 599 8.62 32.08 -1.98
CA ILE A 599 8.94 32.24 -0.55
C ILE A 599 10.23 31.47 -0.28
N GLU A 600 11.24 32.11 0.27
CA GLU A 600 12.53 31.47 0.55
C GLU A 600 12.91 31.63 2.02
N ASP A 601 13.44 30.56 2.61
CA ASP A 601 14.22 30.62 3.84
C ASP A 601 15.64 30.07 3.56
N ALA A 602 16.48 29.98 4.58
CA ALA A 602 17.87 29.50 4.42
C ALA A 602 17.98 28.03 3.94
N THR A 603 16.90 27.26 3.99
CA THR A 603 16.86 25.82 3.71
C THR A 603 16.05 25.45 2.48
N GLN A 604 15.09 26.29 2.05
CA GLN A 604 14.18 25.94 0.98
C GLN A 604 13.58 27.15 0.24
N THR A 605 13.20 26.89 -1.02
CA THR A 605 12.38 27.78 -1.85
C THR A 605 11.03 27.13 -2.11
N ILE A 606 9.94 27.85 -1.85
CA ILE A 606 8.56 27.41 -2.02
C ILE A 606 7.87 28.32 -3.05
N TYR A 607 7.06 27.71 -3.92
CA TYR A 607 6.18 28.45 -4.84
C TYR A 607 4.72 28.15 -4.53
N LYS A 608 3.90 29.20 -4.38
CA LYS A 608 2.43 29.11 -4.23
C LYS A 608 1.76 29.97 -5.29
N LYS A 609 0.55 29.58 -5.71
CA LYS A 609 -0.27 30.35 -6.66
C LYS A 609 -1.27 31.23 -5.90
N ILE A 610 -1.44 32.48 -6.31
CA ILE A 610 -2.54 33.36 -5.87
C ILE A 610 -3.35 33.82 -7.09
N ILE A 611 -4.67 33.84 -6.94
CA ILE A 611 -5.61 34.37 -7.93
C ILE A 611 -6.21 35.67 -7.37
N ILE A 612 -6.20 36.74 -8.15
CA ILE A 612 -6.79 38.02 -7.77
C ILE A 612 -7.91 38.39 -8.75
N ASN A 613 -9.13 38.46 -8.22
CA ASN A 613 -10.39 38.56 -8.95
C ASN A 613 -10.87 39.99 -9.19
#